data_AF-A0A7W7LPF4-F1
#
_entry.id   AF-A0A7W7LPF4-F1
#
_cell.length_a   1.000
_cell.length_b   1.000
_cell.length_c   1.000
_cell.angle_alpha   90.00
_cell.angle_beta   90.00
_cell.angle_gamma   90.00
#
_symmetry.space_group_name_H-M   'P 1'
#
loop_
_entity.id
_entity.type
_entity.pdbx_description
1 polymer ?
#
loop_
_entity_poly.entity_id
_entity_poly.type
_entity_poly.pdbx_seq_one_letter_code
_entity_poly.pdbx_strand_id
1 'polypeptide(L)'
;MTAPVPVHPLVRHPHESLNNQLGDRISAVFGGMATFWVLVGWQLGWMLLAGAGVWWFGSDKYPYPFLLFLSNLIQLWALPVLGNTANRADKKHRAKADADHEALTHIALQVDAIAAQIGMTTGRKEP
;
A
#
# COMPACT_ATOMS: atom_id res chain seq x y z
N MET A 1 -29.61 9.05 4.36
CA MET A 1 -29.30 9.20 2.92
C MET A 1 -28.43 10.44 2.78
N THR A 2 -27.10 10.29 2.75
CA THR A 2 -26.14 11.38 2.60
C THR A 2 -26.00 11.74 1.12
N ALA A 3 -26.18 13.01 0.78
CA ALA A 3 -26.07 13.51 -0.60
C ALA A 3 -24.64 13.32 -1.13
N PRO A 4 -24.47 13.07 -2.45
CA PRO A 4 -23.14 12.97 -3.05
C PRO A 4 -22.38 14.30 -2.93
N VAL A 5 -21.16 14.24 -2.42
CA VAL A 5 -20.26 15.40 -2.33
C VAL A 5 -19.95 15.90 -3.74
N PRO A 6 -20.16 17.19 -4.05
CA PRO A 6 -19.90 17.72 -5.38
C PRO A 6 -18.42 17.59 -5.74
N VAL A 7 -18.16 16.86 -6.82
CA VAL A 7 -16.82 16.66 -7.40
C VAL A 7 -16.38 17.96 -8.08
N HIS A 8 -15.23 18.49 -7.70
CA HIS A 8 -14.74 19.78 -8.19
C HIS A 8 -14.24 19.65 -9.65
N PRO A 9 -14.80 20.41 -10.62
CA PRO A 9 -14.59 20.22 -12.06
C PRO A 9 -13.17 20.45 -12.58
N LEU A 10 -12.26 20.96 -11.75
CA LEU A 10 -10.85 21.20 -12.11
C LEU A 10 -9.92 20.02 -11.74
N VAL A 11 -10.43 19.01 -11.03
CA VAL A 11 -9.66 17.80 -10.73
C VAL A 11 -9.66 16.92 -11.97
N ARG A 12 -8.63 17.05 -12.80
CA ARG A 12 -8.40 16.17 -13.94
C ARG A 12 -8.17 14.75 -13.40
N HIS A 13 -9.17 13.88 -13.54
CA HIS A 13 -9.02 12.47 -13.27
C HIS A 13 -7.95 11.91 -14.21
N PRO A 14 -6.81 11.40 -13.69
CA PRO A 14 -5.84 10.71 -14.51
C PRO A 14 -6.55 9.55 -15.21
N HIS A 15 -6.52 9.52 -16.54
CA HIS A 15 -6.99 8.35 -17.28
C HIS A 15 -6.12 7.17 -16.84
N GLU A 16 -6.68 6.29 -16.01
CA GLU A 16 -5.99 5.13 -15.49
C GLU A 16 -5.68 4.19 -16.65
N SER A 17 -4.45 4.26 -17.16
CA SER A 17 -3.97 3.29 -18.15
C SER A 17 -4.13 1.89 -17.54
N LEU A 18 -4.50 0.90 -18.37
CA LEU A 18 -4.67 -0.49 -17.91
C LEU A 18 -3.43 -1.02 -17.16
N ASN A 19 -2.24 -0.53 -17.53
CA ASN A 19 -0.99 -0.84 -16.86
C ASN A 19 -0.91 -0.27 -15.43
N ASN A 20 -1.44 0.94 -15.19
CA ASN A 20 -1.52 1.52 -13.86
C ASN A 20 -2.55 0.78 -12.99
N GLN A 21 -3.69 0.38 -13.55
CA GLN A 21 -4.68 -0.41 -12.81
C GLN A 21 -4.15 -1.79 -12.42
N LEU A 22 -3.39 -2.44 -13.30
CA LEU A 22 -2.76 -3.72 -13.01
C LEU A 22 -1.64 -3.56 -11.97
N GLY A 23 -0.82 -2.53 -12.10
CA GLY A 23 0.22 -2.20 -11.13
C GLY A 23 -0.34 -1.85 -9.74
N ASP A 24 -1.52 -1.24 -9.69
CA ASP A 24 -2.22 -0.90 -8.47
C ASP A 24 -2.85 -2.11 -7.80
N ARG A 25 -3.45 -3.02 -8.57
CA ARG A 25 -3.97 -4.29 -8.05
C ARG A 25 -2.85 -5.18 -7.53
N ILE A 26 -1.74 -5.29 -8.28
CA ILE A 26 -0.58 -6.06 -7.85
C ILE A 26 0.04 -5.41 -6.61
N SER A 27 0.19 -4.09 -6.56
CA SER A 27 0.71 -3.42 -5.36
C SER A 27 -0.25 -3.50 -4.17
N ALA A 28 -1.57 -3.54 -4.39
CA ALA A 28 -2.54 -3.73 -3.31
C ALA A 28 -2.49 -5.14 -2.73
N VAL A 29 -2.28 -6.15 -3.57
CA VAL A 29 -2.17 -7.56 -3.13
C VAL A 29 -0.82 -7.85 -2.48
N PHE A 30 0.28 -7.28 -3.01
CA PHE A 30 1.64 -7.59 -2.57
C PHE A 30 2.26 -6.56 -1.62
N GLY A 31 1.74 -5.34 -1.52
CA GLY A 31 2.33 -4.25 -0.72
C GLY A 31 2.01 -4.28 0.78
N GLY A 32 1.20 -5.23 1.24
CA GLY A 32 0.78 -5.32 2.65
C GLY A 32 1.56 -6.35 3.47
N MET A 33 1.54 -6.19 4.79
CA MET A 33 2.05 -7.19 5.76
C MET A 33 1.38 -8.57 5.59
N ALA A 34 0.18 -8.62 5.04
CA ALA A 34 -0.54 -9.86 4.72
C ALA A 34 0.23 -10.74 3.72
N THR A 35 0.89 -10.15 2.73
CA THR A 35 1.70 -10.88 1.74
C THR A 35 2.79 -11.69 2.39
N PHE A 36 3.47 -11.10 3.38
CA PHE A 36 4.50 -11.77 4.16
C PHE A 36 3.93 -12.99 4.89
N TRP A 37 2.78 -12.85 5.55
CA TRP A 37 2.14 -13.96 6.24
C TRP A 37 1.64 -15.06 5.29
N VAL A 38 1.18 -14.71 4.09
CA VAL A 38 0.83 -15.69 3.04
C VAL A 38 2.07 -16.48 2.59
N LEU A 39 3.20 -15.80 2.36
CA LEU A 39 4.46 -16.45 2.01
C LEU A 39 4.98 -17.36 3.13
N VAL A 40 4.87 -16.91 4.40
CA VAL A 40 5.23 -17.71 5.57
C VAL A 40 4.33 -18.94 5.69
N GLY A 41 3.01 -18.76 5.57
CA GLY A 41 2.06 -19.87 5.62
C GLY A 41 2.27 -20.87 4.47
N TRP A 42 2.55 -20.37 3.28
CA TRP A 42 2.93 -21.18 2.13
C TRP A 42 4.20 -22.00 2.38
N GLN A 43 5.24 -21.37 2.94
CA GLN A 43 6.50 -22.04 3.29
C GLN A 43 6.31 -23.11 4.37
N LEU A 44 5.53 -22.81 5.41
CA LEU A 44 5.19 -23.77 6.46
C LEU A 44 4.36 -24.93 5.92
N GLY A 45 3.41 -24.65 5.02
CA GLY A 45 2.63 -25.67 4.32
C GLY A 45 3.53 -26.61 3.51
N TRP A 46 4.51 -26.07 2.79
CA TRP A 46 5.50 -26.87 2.09
C TRP A 46 6.41 -27.67 3.02
N MET A 47 6.84 -27.12 4.16
CA MET A 47 7.63 -27.86 5.15
C MET A 47 6.83 -29.02 5.76
N LEU A 48 5.56 -28.81 6.07
CA LEU A 48 4.66 -29.85 6.57
C LEU A 48 4.42 -30.93 5.52
N LEU A 49 4.19 -30.55 4.27
CA LEU A 49 3.98 -31.49 3.17
C LEU A 49 5.26 -32.27 2.85
N ALA A 50 6.43 -31.63 2.96
CA ALA A 50 7.72 -32.28 2.79
C ALA A 50 8.02 -33.27 3.94
N GLY A 51 7.73 -32.89 5.19
CA GLY A 51 7.84 -33.77 6.35
C GLY A 51 6.86 -34.94 6.31
N ALA A 52 5.60 -34.70 5.92
CA ALA A 52 4.59 -35.73 5.72
C ALA A 52 4.92 -36.64 4.53
N GLY A 53 5.52 -36.10 3.46
CA GLY A 53 6.00 -36.85 2.31
C GLY A 53 7.08 -37.87 2.69
N VAL A 54 8.02 -37.49 3.58
CA VAL A 54 9.03 -38.41 4.13
C VAL A 54 8.38 -39.51 4.98
N TRP A 55 7.32 -39.19 5.73
CA TRP A 55 6.62 -40.15 6.60
C TRP A 55 5.71 -41.11 5.83
N TRP A 56 5.05 -40.65 4.76
CA TRP A 56 4.05 -41.41 4.01
C TRP A 56 4.63 -42.16 2.81
N PHE A 57 5.68 -41.62 2.18
CA PHE A 57 6.32 -42.20 0.99
C PHE A 57 7.75 -42.64 1.29
N GLY A 58 7.93 -43.47 2.32
CA GLY A 58 9.24 -44.02 2.77
C GLY A 58 10.08 -44.76 1.72
N SER A 59 9.77 -44.64 0.43
CA SER A 59 10.60 -45.02 -0.70
C SER A 59 10.57 -43.89 -1.75
N ASP A 60 11.76 -43.38 -2.04
CA ASP A 60 12.09 -42.19 -2.81
C ASP A 60 11.42 -42.10 -4.20
N LYS A 61 10.30 -41.37 -4.29
CA LYS A 61 9.65 -41.04 -5.58
C LYS A 61 9.75 -39.56 -5.95
N TYR A 62 10.18 -38.72 -5.01
CA TYR A 62 10.38 -37.29 -5.21
C TYR A 62 11.66 -36.83 -4.49
N PRO A 63 12.70 -36.42 -5.21
CA PRO A 63 13.94 -35.99 -4.59
C PRO A 63 13.69 -34.72 -3.80
N TYR A 64 13.74 -34.83 -2.47
CA TYR A 64 13.66 -33.71 -1.53
C TYR A 64 14.56 -32.51 -1.92
N PRO A 65 15.79 -32.71 -2.46
CA PRO A 65 16.61 -31.61 -2.96
C PRO A 65 15.99 -30.80 -4.10
N PHE A 66 15.20 -31.42 -4.98
CA PHE A 66 14.54 -30.75 -6.10
C PHE A 66 13.39 -29.84 -5.63
N LEU A 67 12.62 -30.29 -4.64
CA LEU A 67 11.57 -29.47 -4.02
C LEU A 67 12.16 -28.30 -3.24
N LEU A 68 13.27 -28.54 -2.53
CA LEU A 68 13.98 -27.50 -1.79
C LEU A 68 14.59 -26.46 -2.74
N PHE A 69 15.11 -26.92 -3.90
CA PHE A 69 15.58 -26.06 -4.98
C PHE A 69 14.43 -25.20 -5.57
N LEU A 70 13.26 -25.80 -5.82
CA LEU A 70 12.10 -25.07 -6.34
C LEU A 70 11.60 -24.01 -5.34
N SER A 71 11.63 -24.33 -4.05
CA SER A 71 11.31 -23.39 -2.95
C SER A 71 12.32 -22.23 -2.91
N ASN A 72 13.61 -22.53 -3.06
CA ASN A 72 14.64 -21.49 -3.12
C ASN A 72 14.46 -20.57 -4.33
N LEU A 73 14.10 -21.12 -5.49
CA LEU A 73 13.83 -20.33 -6.69
C LEU A 73 12.67 -19.35 -6.45
N ILE A 74 11.55 -19.81 -5.87
CA ILE A 74 10.41 -18.96 -5.51
C ILE A 74 10.82 -17.86 -4.53
N GLN A 75 11.63 -18.18 -3.51
CA GLN A 75 12.12 -17.19 -2.55
C GLN A 75 13.01 -16.12 -3.21
N LEU A 76 13.85 -16.50 -4.17
CA LEU A 76 14.73 -15.59 -4.91
C LEU A 76 13.93 -14.52 -5.68
N TRP A 77 12.76 -14.90 -6.20
CA TRP A 77 11.84 -13.99 -6.91
C TRP A 77 10.92 -13.22 -5.96
N ALA A 78 10.53 -13.81 -4.83
CA ALA A 78 9.60 -13.20 -3.88
C ALA A 78 10.15 -11.90 -3.27
N LEU A 79 11.44 -11.88 -2.87
CA LEU A 79 12.07 -10.71 -2.25
C LEU A 79 12.08 -9.46 -3.14
N PRO A 80 12.56 -9.50 -4.40
CA PRO A 80 12.53 -8.32 -5.27
C PRO A 80 11.12 -7.89 -5.68
N VAL A 81 10.16 -8.81 -5.81
CA VAL A 81 8.74 -8.45 -6.07
C VAL A 81 8.15 -7.72 -4.85
N LEU A 82 8.40 -8.24 -3.64
CA LEU A 82 7.93 -7.62 -2.41
C LEU A 82 8.60 -6.24 -2.18
N GLY A 83 9.91 -6.13 -2.39
CA GLY A 83 10.63 -4.86 -2.28
C GLY A 83 10.13 -3.80 -3.26
N ASN A 84 9.90 -4.19 -4.53
CA ASN A 84 9.36 -3.27 -5.53
C ASN A 84 7.94 -2.81 -5.23
N THR A 85 7.10 -3.68 -4.67
CA THR A 85 5.72 -3.35 -4.31
C THR A 85 5.66 -2.47 -3.06
N ALA A 86 6.49 -2.74 -2.04
CA ALA A 86 6.67 -1.88 -0.88
C ALA A 86 7.16 -0.48 -1.28
N ASN A 87 8.21 -0.40 -2.12
CA ASN A 87 8.73 0.88 -2.63
C ASN A 87 7.68 1.69 -3.42
N ARG A 88 6.78 1.02 -4.14
CA ARG A 88 5.67 1.65 -4.85
C ARG A 88 4.59 2.16 -3.91
N ALA A 89 4.24 1.40 -2.88
CA ALA A 89 3.31 1.82 -1.84
C ALA A 89 3.85 3.06 -1.10
N ASP A 90 5.11 3.04 -0.68
CA ASP A 90 5.77 4.16 0.00
C ASP A 90 5.75 5.45 -0.83
N LYS A 91 6.01 5.37 -2.14
CA LYS A 91 5.94 6.55 -3.02
C LYS A 91 4.55 7.18 -3.04
N LYS A 92 3.49 6.36 -3.05
CA LYS A 92 2.11 6.85 -2.98
C LYS A 92 1.79 7.47 -1.62
N HIS A 93 2.24 6.83 -0.55
CA HIS A 93 2.04 7.35 0.81
C HIS A 93 2.74 8.70 1.00
N ARG A 94 3.96 8.86 0.49
CA ARG A 94 4.71 10.13 0.53
C ARG A 94 4.00 11.23 -0.28
N ALA A 95 3.61 10.93 -1.53
CA ALA A 95 2.89 11.90 -2.36
C ALA A 95 1.58 12.37 -1.72
N LYS A 96 0.87 11.46 -1.04
CA LYS A 96 -0.34 11.81 -0.28
C LYS A 96 -0.01 12.69 0.93
N ALA A 97 1.04 12.36 1.69
CA ALA A 97 1.46 13.14 2.85
C ALA A 97 1.87 14.57 2.48
N ASP A 98 2.57 14.75 1.35
CA ASP A 98 2.98 16.07 0.86
C ASP A 98 1.75 16.92 0.47
N ALA A 99 0.77 16.33 -0.22
CA ALA A 99 -0.47 17.01 -0.58
C ALA A 99 -1.32 17.38 0.65
N ASP A 100 -1.43 16.47 1.63
CA ASP A 100 -2.12 16.73 2.89
C ASP A 100 -1.41 17.86 3.68
N HIS A 101 -0.08 17.91 3.65
CA HIS A 101 0.69 18.98 4.30
C HIS A 101 0.42 20.37 3.68
N GLU A 102 0.40 20.46 2.35
CA GLU A 102 0.06 21.69 1.63
C GLU A 102 -1.36 22.16 1.97
N ALA A 103 -2.34 21.25 1.93
CA ALA A 103 -3.74 21.57 2.24
C ALA A 103 -3.90 22.09 3.68
N LEU A 104 -3.28 21.43 4.67
CA LEU A 104 -3.32 21.85 6.07
C LEU A 104 -2.69 23.23 6.27
N THR A 105 -1.60 23.52 5.57
CA THR A 105 -0.92 24.82 5.64
C THR A 105 -1.82 25.94 5.09
N HIS A 106 -2.49 25.71 3.95
CA HIS A 106 -3.44 26.68 3.40
C HIS A 106 -4.63 26.93 4.33
N ILE A 107 -5.16 25.88 4.97
CA ILE A 107 -6.25 26.02 5.94
C ILE A 107 -5.78 26.86 7.13
N ALA A 108 -4.58 26.61 7.67
CA ALA A 108 -4.04 27.37 8.79
C ALA A 108 -3.90 28.87 8.46
N LEU A 109 -3.36 29.19 7.27
CA LEU A 109 -3.22 30.57 6.81
C LEU A 109 -4.57 31.28 6.64
N GLN A 110 -5.58 30.57 6.13
CA GLN A 110 -6.94 31.14 5.98
C GLN A 110 -7.60 31.41 7.33
N VAL A 111 -7.44 30.49 8.29
CA VAL A 111 -7.97 30.67 9.66
C VAL A 111 -7.34 31.89 10.33
N ASP A 112 -6.02 32.05 10.21
CA ASP A 112 -5.31 33.21 10.76
C ASP A 112 -5.76 34.54 10.12
N ALA A 113 -5.91 34.55 8.79
CA ALA A 113 -6.42 35.72 8.07
C ALA A 113 -7.86 36.10 8.48
N ILE A 114 -8.73 35.10 8.70
CA ILE A 114 -10.10 35.32 9.20
C ILE A 114 -10.06 35.87 10.63
N ALA A 115 -9.22 35.30 11.51
CA ALA A 115 -9.06 35.79 12.87
C ALA A 115 -8.56 37.24 12.89
N ALA A 116 -7.61 37.60 12.02
CA ALA A 116 -7.13 38.97 11.86
C ALA A 116 -8.23 39.94 11.39
N GLN A 117 -9.08 39.53 10.43
CA GLN A 117 -10.23 40.33 10.00
C GLN A 117 -11.25 40.56 11.12
N ILE A 118 -11.54 39.52 11.93
CA ILE A 118 -12.45 39.62 13.08
C ILE A 118 -11.88 40.54 14.17
N GLY A 119 -10.57 40.43 14.44
CA GLY A 119 -9.87 41.33 15.37
C GLY A 119 -9.93 42.79 14.93
N MET A 120 -9.66 43.06 13.64
CA MET A 120 -9.74 44.41 13.07
C MET A 120 -11.16 45.00 13.05
N THR A 121 -12.19 44.16 12.89
CA THR A 121 -13.60 44.60 12.91
C THR A 121 -14.15 44.77 14.33
N THR A 122 -13.64 44.00 15.30
CA THR A 122 -13.99 44.13 16.73
C THR A 122 -13.34 45.37 17.35
N GLY A 123 -12.07 45.66 17.04
CA GLY A 123 -11.38 46.88 17.51
C GLY A 123 -11.91 48.20 16.94
N ARG A 124 -12.80 48.17 15.94
CA ARG A 124 -13.45 49.35 15.35
C ARG A 124 -14.73 49.77 16.11
N LYS A 125 -15.20 48.99 17.09
CA LYS A 125 -16.50 49.19 17.76
C LYS A 125 -16.42 49.71 19.21
N GLU A 126 -15.38 50.47 19.57
CA GLU A 126 -15.41 51.25 20.81
C GLU A 126 -15.38 52.76 20.46
N PRO A 127 -16.48 53.50 20.71
CA PRO A 127 -16.53 54.97 20.61
C PRO A 127 -15.87 55.67 21.80
#